data_AF-A0AAD3VP46-F1
#
_entry.id   AF-A0AAD3VP46-F1
#
_cell.length_a   1.000
_cell.length_b   1.000
_cell.length_c   1.000
_cell.angle_alpha   90.00
_cell.angle_beta   90.00
_cell.angle_gamma   90.00
#
_symmetry.space_group_name_H-M   'P 1'
#
loop_
_entity.id
_entity.type
_entity.pdbx_description
1 polymer ?
#
loop_
_entity_poly.entity_id
_entity_poly.type
_entity_poly.pdbx_seq_one_letter_code
_entity_poly.pdbx_strand_id
1 'polypeptide(L)'
;MNAKKSLAALLALALLTVLLSACKAKDIVALAGLDKSGLRVGDRFGNKVSVPNAEEFLAAMKEAKVVSKPNPEDVKPETLADYIFTSGEGKVYYDYDGKYLIHVDKNQKKTVYSCDLTSLLEGVPGLPPRISVGLNQDSSISPMLAELSKVKMPSAALFEAPGKSVLMVAAGEKPTGGYVMSLDGVTYTNGTLIVKVRLTNPANPTDTVLSYPYIELGIYGQPDVEVQLISQGSSGDKVEHVSLGRVAQGQNVIMLHPERGALLTERVRITGFARVPDGTFTIEVQDANYILGKKTVNVTERAPDWGYFEFDMDLISASSANGLVVIYRTEGGRRVEELIVPVSFGGK
;
A
#
# COMPACT_ATOMS: atom_id res chain seq x y z
N MET A 1 -29.70 59.46 -49.97
CA MET A 1 -29.44 58.91 -48.62
C MET A 1 -28.20 58.01 -48.68
N ASN A 2 -27.27 58.19 -47.76
CA ASN A 2 -25.82 57.99 -47.94
C ASN A 2 -25.33 56.52 -47.98
N ALA A 3 -24.92 56.04 -49.16
CA ALA A 3 -24.18 54.79 -49.33
C ALA A 3 -22.81 54.77 -48.59
N LYS A 4 -22.24 55.94 -48.28
CA LYS A 4 -21.00 56.08 -47.51
C LYS A 4 -21.15 55.78 -46.00
N LYS A 5 -22.37 55.79 -45.45
CA LYS A 5 -22.60 55.45 -44.02
C LYS A 5 -22.73 53.94 -43.78
N SER A 6 -23.05 53.15 -44.81
CA SER A 6 -23.20 51.69 -44.71
C SER A 6 -21.85 50.97 -44.70
N LEU A 7 -20.88 51.45 -45.48
CA LEU A 7 -19.55 50.83 -45.55
C LEU A 7 -18.73 51.03 -44.26
N ALA A 8 -18.87 52.18 -43.60
CA ALA A 8 -18.22 52.47 -42.32
C ALA A 8 -18.81 51.63 -41.17
N ALA A 9 -20.11 51.32 -41.21
CA ALA A 9 -20.77 50.46 -40.22
C ALA A 9 -20.38 48.97 -40.40
N LEU A 10 -20.22 48.51 -41.65
CA LEU A 10 -19.76 47.16 -41.96
C LEU A 10 -18.27 46.94 -41.63
N LEU A 11 -17.41 47.94 -41.84
CA LEU A 11 -16.01 47.89 -41.39
C LEU A 11 -15.88 47.96 -39.87
N ALA A 12 -16.73 48.72 -39.17
CA ALA A 12 -16.76 48.75 -37.71
C ALA A 12 -17.27 47.42 -37.12
N LEU A 13 -18.22 46.74 -37.77
CA LEU A 13 -18.72 45.44 -37.34
C LEU A 13 -17.72 44.30 -37.65
N ALA A 14 -16.95 44.41 -38.74
CA ALA A 14 -15.87 43.49 -39.06
C ALA A 14 -14.61 43.70 -38.20
N LEU A 15 -14.37 44.92 -37.67
CA LEU A 15 -13.32 45.16 -36.67
C LEU A 15 -13.74 44.74 -35.25
N LEU A 16 -15.04 44.70 -34.95
CA LEU A 16 -15.52 44.24 -33.63
C LEU A 16 -15.52 42.71 -33.49
N THR A 17 -15.58 41.96 -34.59
CA THR A 17 -15.50 40.48 -34.57
C THR A 17 -14.06 39.96 -34.46
N VAL A 18 -13.05 40.80 -34.70
CA VAL A 18 -11.63 40.44 -34.54
C VAL A 18 -11.11 40.73 -33.11
N LEU A 19 -11.88 41.46 -32.28
CA LEU A 19 -11.52 41.76 -30.88
C LEU A 19 -12.22 40.87 -29.84
N LEU A 20 -13.05 39.92 -30.27
CA LEU A 20 -13.35 38.73 -29.47
C LEU A 20 -12.29 37.65 -29.73
N SER A 21 -11.01 38.02 -29.65
CA SER A 21 -9.99 37.07 -29.23
C SER A 21 -10.38 36.69 -27.81
N ALA A 22 -11.24 35.69 -27.68
CA ALA A 22 -11.50 35.03 -26.42
C ALA A 22 -10.13 34.79 -25.78
N CYS A 23 -9.86 35.43 -24.64
CA CYS A 23 -8.82 34.98 -23.74
C CYS A 23 -9.15 33.50 -23.52
N LYS A 24 -8.49 32.61 -24.27
CA LYS A 24 -8.60 31.18 -24.04
C LYS A 24 -8.28 31.02 -22.55
N ALA A 25 -9.23 30.50 -21.79
CA ALA A 25 -9.01 30.21 -20.39
C ALA A 25 -7.69 29.43 -20.32
N LYS A 26 -6.76 29.88 -19.47
CA LYS A 26 -5.46 29.21 -19.35
C LYS A 26 -5.71 27.76 -18.97
N ASP A 27 -5.05 26.85 -19.68
CA ASP A 27 -5.08 25.42 -19.35
C ASP A 27 -4.38 25.15 -18.01
N ILE A 28 -4.60 23.95 -17.47
CA ILE A 28 -4.06 23.58 -16.15
C ILE A 28 -2.53 23.57 -16.12
N VAL A 29 -1.86 23.24 -17.25
CA VAL A 29 -0.39 23.22 -17.33
C VAL A 29 0.16 24.63 -17.14
N ALA A 30 -0.41 25.61 -17.86
CA ALA A 30 -0.03 27.01 -17.74
C ALA A 30 -0.42 27.62 -16.38
N LEU A 31 -1.58 27.24 -15.83
CA LEU A 31 -2.05 27.70 -14.51
C LEU A 31 -1.15 27.20 -13.38
N ALA A 32 -0.80 25.93 -13.40
CA ALA A 32 0.03 25.29 -12.39
C ALA A 32 1.54 25.46 -12.65
N GLY A 33 1.94 25.97 -13.81
CA GLY A 33 3.34 26.19 -14.19
C GLY A 33 4.11 24.89 -14.41
N LEU A 34 3.48 23.86 -14.96
CA LEU A 34 4.10 22.54 -15.16
C LEU A 34 5.09 22.48 -16.34
N ASP A 35 5.08 23.49 -17.21
CA ASP A 35 5.91 23.57 -18.43
C ASP A 35 7.26 24.28 -18.23
N LYS A 36 7.60 24.66 -17.00
CA LYS A 36 8.79 25.50 -16.71
C LYS A 36 10.10 24.75 -16.56
N SER A 37 10.04 23.44 -16.32
CA SER A 37 11.20 22.58 -16.06
C SER A 37 10.85 21.11 -16.33
N GLY A 38 11.77 20.18 -16.02
CA GLY A 38 11.50 18.74 -16.18
C GLY A 38 10.34 18.25 -15.29
N LEU A 39 9.37 17.58 -15.91
CA LEU A 39 8.21 17.04 -15.22
C LEU A 39 8.60 15.82 -14.36
N ARG A 40 8.12 15.81 -13.13
CA ARG A 40 8.26 14.71 -12.19
C ARG A 40 6.91 14.29 -11.67
N VAL A 41 6.77 13.02 -11.35
CA VAL A 41 5.59 12.45 -10.68
C VAL A 41 6.04 11.74 -9.43
N GLY A 42 5.28 11.90 -8.36
CA GLY A 42 5.55 11.25 -7.09
C GLY A 42 4.30 10.95 -6.31
N ASP A 43 4.42 10.18 -5.24
CA ASP A 43 3.33 9.95 -4.30
C ASP A 43 3.28 11.06 -3.23
N ARG A 44 2.28 10.97 -2.34
CA ARG A 44 2.15 11.88 -1.19
C ARG A 44 3.19 11.65 -0.08
N PHE A 45 3.97 10.58 -0.14
CA PHE A 45 5.00 10.24 0.85
C PHE A 45 6.39 10.78 0.45
N GLY A 46 6.48 11.43 -0.71
CA GLY A 46 7.69 12.09 -1.19
C GLY A 46 8.54 11.24 -2.14
N ASN A 47 8.12 10.01 -2.45
CA ASN A 47 8.75 9.20 -3.49
C ASN A 47 8.48 9.84 -4.83
N LYS A 48 9.49 10.02 -5.68
CA LYS A 48 9.35 10.75 -6.94
C LYS A 48 10.32 10.29 -8.02
N VAL A 49 9.82 10.25 -9.24
CA VAL A 49 10.57 9.91 -10.44
C VAL A 49 10.45 10.98 -11.51
N SER A 50 11.40 11.01 -12.43
CA SER A 50 11.31 11.85 -13.62
C SER A 50 10.36 11.21 -14.63
N VAL A 51 9.56 12.02 -15.32
CA VAL A 51 8.68 11.54 -16.38
C VAL A 51 9.43 11.57 -17.72
N PRO A 52 9.76 10.41 -18.34
CA PRO A 52 10.54 10.40 -19.58
C PRO A 52 9.79 11.00 -20.76
N ASN A 53 8.47 10.78 -20.87
CA ASN A 53 7.62 11.30 -21.94
C ASN A 53 6.79 12.51 -21.48
N ALA A 54 7.46 13.51 -20.88
CA ALA A 54 6.78 14.65 -20.26
C ALA A 54 5.81 15.37 -21.22
N GLU A 55 6.13 15.45 -22.51
CA GLU A 55 5.31 16.11 -23.52
C GLU A 55 3.90 15.48 -23.67
N GLU A 56 3.79 14.14 -23.61
CA GLU A 56 2.51 13.43 -23.72
C GLU A 56 1.62 13.71 -22.50
N PHE A 57 2.21 13.73 -21.31
CA PHE A 57 1.50 14.11 -20.08
C PHE A 57 1.01 15.56 -20.15
N LEU A 58 1.88 16.50 -20.54
CA LEU A 58 1.51 17.90 -20.65
C LEU A 58 0.44 18.13 -21.72
N ALA A 59 0.48 17.39 -22.84
CA ALA A 59 -0.55 17.43 -23.86
C ALA A 59 -1.91 16.93 -23.32
N ALA A 60 -1.94 15.78 -22.64
CA ALA A 60 -3.15 15.25 -22.02
C ALA A 60 -3.73 16.19 -20.95
N MET A 61 -2.87 16.82 -20.14
CA MET A 61 -3.28 17.79 -19.14
C MET A 61 -3.83 19.08 -19.75
N LYS A 62 -3.30 19.55 -20.89
CA LYS A 62 -3.83 20.73 -21.60
C LYS A 62 -5.25 20.54 -22.11
N GLU A 63 -5.61 19.30 -22.46
CA GLU A 63 -6.96 18.92 -22.89
C GLU A 63 -7.92 18.65 -21.71
N ALA A 64 -7.44 18.75 -20.46
CA ALA A 64 -8.24 18.49 -19.27
C ALA A 64 -9.40 19.50 -19.14
N LYS A 65 -10.58 19.01 -18.77
CA LYS A 65 -11.81 19.82 -18.72
C LYS A 65 -12.18 20.16 -17.29
N VAL A 66 -12.46 21.44 -17.02
CA VAL A 66 -12.93 21.88 -15.69
C VAL A 66 -14.23 21.17 -15.33
N VAL A 67 -14.27 20.57 -14.14
CA VAL A 67 -15.48 19.99 -13.56
C VAL A 67 -16.22 21.11 -12.83
N SER A 68 -17.38 21.54 -13.34
CA SER A 68 -18.07 22.75 -12.84
C SER A 68 -18.67 22.59 -11.44
N LYS A 69 -18.98 21.35 -11.04
CA LYS A 69 -19.55 20.98 -9.73
C LYS A 69 -19.07 19.57 -9.37
N PRO A 70 -17.80 19.39 -8.99
CA PRO A 70 -17.32 18.09 -8.55
C PRO A 70 -18.11 17.70 -7.31
N ASN A 71 -18.62 16.47 -7.28
CA ASN A 71 -19.16 15.90 -6.06
C ASN A 71 -17.97 15.72 -5.09
N PRO A 72 -17.99 16.34 -3.89
CA PRO A 72 -16.87 16.23 -2.95
C PRO A 72 -16.58 14.80 -2.50
N GLU A 73 -17.57 13.90 -2.58
CA GLU A 73 -17.39 12.48 -2.25
C GLU A 73 -16.63 11.71 -3.35
N ASP A 74 -16.66 12.21 -4.59
CA ASP A 74 -16.05 11.57 -5.76
C ASP A 74 -14.63 12.10 -6.06
N VAL A 75 -14.17 13.12 -5.34
CA VAL A 75 -12.86 13.74 -5.55
C VAL A 75 -12.06 13.69 -4.27
N LYS A 76 -10.93 12.98 -4.30
CA LYS A 76 -10.01 12.97 -3.16
C LYS A 76 -9.51 14.38 -2.85
N PRO A 77 -9.36 14.76 -1.57
CA PRO A 77 -8.62 15.96 -1.23
C PRO A 77 -7.16 15.81 -1.67
N GLU A 78 -6.49 16.92 -1.95
CA GLU A 78 -5.09 17.00 -2.40
C GLU A 78 -4.10 16.30 -1.46
N THR A 79 -4.42 16.26 -0.16
CA THR A 79 -3.61 15.59 0.87
C THR A 79 -3.73 14.06 0.80
N LEU A 80 -4.75 13.55 0.13
CA LEU A 80 -4.99 12.13 -0.09
C LEU A 80 -4.88 11.73 -1.58
N ALA A 81 -4.47 12.65 -2.45
CA ALA A 81 -4.24 12.35 -3.86
C ALA A 81 -3.18 11.24 -4.01
N ASP A 82 -3.39 10.38 -5.01
CA ASP A 82 -2.53 9.22 -5.24
C ASP A 82 -1.17 9.65 -5.79
N TYR A 83 -1.16 10.64 -6.69
CA TYR A 83 0.05 11.18 -7.30
C TYR A 83 0.09 12.71 -7.27
N ILE A 84 1.30 13.24 -7.35
CA ILE A 84 1.61 14.66 -7.39
C ILE A 84 2.57 14.90 -8.56
N PHE A 85 2.11 15.67 -9.53
CA PHE A 85 2.94 16.14 -10.64
C PHE A 85 3.60 17.46 -10.26
N THR A 86 4.91 17.57 -10.53
CA THR A 86 5.70 18.77 -10.21
C THR A 86 6.65 19.15 -11.33
N SER A 87 6.88 20.45 -11.48
CA SER A 87 7.90 21.02 -12.37
C SER A 87 8.30 22.39 -11.81
N GLY A 88 9.51 22.47 -11.27
CA GLY A 88 10.00 23.61 -10.51
C GLY A 88 9.14 23.81 -9.25
N GLU A 89 8.55 24.99 -9.12
CA GLU A 89 7.58 25.31 -8.06
C GLU A 89 6.14 24.91 -8.41
N GLY A 90 5.90 24.53 -9.67
CA GLY A 90 4.59 24.15 -10.17
C GLY A 90 4.14 22.79 -9.64
N LYS A 91 2.84 22.66 -9.33
CA LYS A 91 2.27 21.44 -8.76
C LYS A 91 0.81 21.23 -9.18
N VAL A 92 0.48 19.98 -9.49
CA VAL A 92 -0.91 19.48 -9.64
C VAL A 92 -1.03 18.13 -8.93
N TYR A 93 -2.14 17.90 -8.26
CA TYR A 93 -2.44 16.62 -7.62
C TYR A 93 -3.31 15.77 -8.54
N TYR A 94 -3.17 14.46 -8.48
CA TYR A 94 -3.93 13.53 -9.31
C TYR A 94 -4.61 12.47 -8.44
N ASP A 95 -5.95 12.44 -8.54
CA ASP A 95 -6.80 11.38 -8.03
C ASP A 95 -6.94 10.32 -9.10
N TYR A 96 -6.34 9.15 -8.86
CA TYR A 96 -6.26 8.07 -9.82
C TYR A 96 -7.62 7.42 -10.06
N ASP A 97 -8.41 7.23 -9.00
CA ASP A 97 -9.69 6.52 -9.08
C ASP A 97 -10.73 7.42 -9.76
N GLY A 98 -10.76 8.72 -9.41
CA GLY A 98 -11.65 9.70 -10.01
C GLY A 98 -11.21 10.19 -11.40
N LYS A 99 -9.95 9.94 -11.81
CA LYS A 99 -9.33 10.48 -13.03
C LYS A 99 -9.40 12.00 -13.06
N TYR A 100 -9.01 12.60 -11.94
CA TYR A 100 -9.08 14.04 -11.73
C TYR A 100 -7.72 14.64 -11.44
N LEU A 101 -7.46 15.79 -12.07
CA LEU A 101 -6.39 16.70 -11.70
C LEU A 101 -6.96 17.78 -10.78
N ILE A 102 -6.27 18.07 -9.69
CA ILE A 102 -6.65 19.06 -8.70
C ILE A 102 -5.55 20.12 -8.66
N HIS A 103 -5.91 21.35 -9.00
CA HIS A 103 -5.04 22.51 -8.92
C HIS A 103 -5.49 23.39 -7.75
N VAL A 104 -4.55 23.73 -6.87
CA VAL A 104 -4.76 24.64 -5.75
C VAL A 104 -3.99 25.92 -6.02
N ASP A 105 -4.70 27.03 -6.18
CA ASP A 105 -4.05 28.31 -6.47
C ASP A 105 -3.42 28.95 -5.21
N LYS A 106 -2.75 30.09 -5.40
CA LYS A 106 -2.10 30.84 -4.30
C LYS A 106 -3.06 31.31 -3.21
N ASN A 107 -4.36 31.43 -3.52
CA ASN A 107 -5.41 31.81 -2.58
C ASN A 107 -6.10 30.59 -1.95
N GLN A 108 -5.51 29.40 -2.08
CA GLN A 108 -6.07 28.12 -1.62
C GLN A 108 -7.38 27.73 -2.31
N LYS A 109 -7.71 28.35 -3.45
CA LYS A 109 -8.89 27.97 -4.23
C LYS A 109 -8.57 26.72 -5.04
N LYS A 110 -9.40 25.70 -4.85
CA LYS A 110 -9.31 24.42 -5.55
C LYS A 110 -10.10 24.46 -6.85
N THR A 111 -9.50 23.96 -7.92
CA THR A 111 -10.17 23.72 -9.22
C THR A 111 -9.88 22.29 -9.65
N VAL A 112 -10.93 21.56 -10.03
CA VAL A 112 -10.86 20.16 -10.43
C VAL A 112 -11.04 20.05 -11.94
N TYR A 113 -10.23 19.21 -12.57
CA TYR A 113 -10.24 18.95 -14.01
C TYR A 113 -10.34 17.45 -14.26
N SER A 114 -11.17 17.00 -15.19
CA SER A 114 -11.17 15.61 -15.63
C SER A 114 -10.04 15.36 -16.64
N CYS A 115 -9.24 14.35 -16.37
CA CYS A 115 -8.12 13.92 -17.21
C CYS A 115 -7.73 12.49 -16.84
N ASP A 116 -7.76 11.57 -17.81
CA ASP A 116 -7.31 10.20 -17.58
C ASP A 116 -5.83 10.08 -17.93
N LEU A 117 -4.98 9.88 -16.91
CA LEU A 117 -3.54 9.68 -17.08
C LEU A 117 -3.11 8.24 -16.84
N THR A 118 -4.07 7.30 -16.70
CA THR A 118 -3.81 5.92 -16.26
C THR A 118 -2.77 5.22 -17.13
N SER A 119 -3.00 5.14 -18.44
CA SER A 119 -2.10 4.47 -19.37
C SER A 119 -0.72 5.14 -19.47
N LEU A 120 -0.65 6.46 -19.29
CA LEU A 120 0.62 7.18 -19.27
C LEU A 120 1.42 6.85 -18.00
N LEU A 121 0.76 6.78 -16.84
CA LEU A 121 1.38 6.44 -15.56
C LEU A 121 1.94 5.01 -15.54
N GLU A 122 1.23 4.04 -16.13
CA GLU A 122 1.71 2.66 -16.27
C GLU A 122 3.05 2.56 -17.02
N GLY A 123 3.32 3.52 -17.92
CA GLY A 123 4.56 3.60 -18.68
C GLY A 123 5.74 4.28 -17.97
N VAL A 124 5.57 4.79 -16.75
CA VAL A 124 6.63 5.54 -16.04
C VAL A 124 7.54 4.58 -15.26
N PRO A 125 8.83 4.45 -15.64
CA PRO A 125 9.75 3.56 -14.93
C PRO A 125 10.00 4.02 -13.49
N GLY A 126 9.92 3.08 -12.54
CA GLY A 126 10.17 3.35 -11.12
C GLY A 126 9.11 4.19 -10.42
N LEU A 127 7.94 4.40 -11.05
CA LEU A 127 6.80 5.05 -10.40
C LEU A 127 6.48 4.34 -9.07
N PRO A 128 6.40 5.06 -7.94
CA PRO A 128 5.99 4.45 -6.69
C PRO A 128 4.59 3.85 -6.83
N PRO A 129 4.34 2.67 -6.24
CA PRO A 129 3.02 2.06 -6.27
C PRO A 129 2.01 2.98 -5.58
N ARG A 130 0.76 2.95 -6.05
CA ARG A 130 -0.31 3.69 -5.39
C ARG A 130 -0.65 3.02 -4.06
N ILE A 131 -0.86 3.84 -3.03
CA ILE A 131 -1.13 3.39 -1.66
C ILE A 131 -2.38 4.06 -1.11
N SER A 132 -3.39 3.25 -0.87
CA SER A 132 -4.58 3.62 -0.11
C SER A 132 -4.36 3.30 1.36
N VAL A 133 -4.74 4.22 2.24
CA VAL A 133 -4.56 4.09 3.70
C VAL A 133 -5.93 4.10 4.35
N GLY A 134 -6.19 3.15 5.24
CA GLY A 134 -7.43 3.08 6.02
C GLY A 134 -8.06 1.70 5.98
N LEU A 135 -9.18 1.54 6.68
CA LEU A 135 -9.93 0.28 6.70
C LEU A 135 -10.69 0.03 5.40
N ASN A 136 -11.16 -1.20 5.21
CA ASN A 136 -12.03 -1.60 4.10
C ASN A 136 -11.33 -1.54 2.74
N GLN A 137 -10.04 -1.89 2.69
CA GLN A 137 -9.31 -1.95 1.43
C GLN A 137 -9.82 -3.08 0.54
N ASP A 138 -10.37 -4.16 1.08
CA ASP A 138 -10.97 -5.24 0.29
C ASP A 138 -12.08 -5.96 1.05
N SER A 139 -13.26 -6.13 0.44
CA SER A 139 -14.44 -6.69 1.09
C SER A 139 -14.30 -8.16 1.51
N SER A 140 -13.34 -8.90 0.93
CA SER A 140 -13.07 -10.29 1.31
C SER A 140 -11.99 -10.44 2.37
N ILE A 141 -11.15 -9.41 2.58
CA ILE A 141 -10.00 -9.45 3.49
C ILE A 141 -10.22 -8.58 4.72
N SER A 142 -10.66 -7.33 4.57
CA SER A 142 -10.81 -6.38 5.69
C SER A 142 -11.64 -6.93 6.85
N PRO A 143 -12.75 -7.68 6.63
CA PRO A 143 -13.55 -8.21 7.74
C PRO A 143 -12.81 -9.19 8.66
N MET A 144 -11.78 -9.89 8.18
CA MET A 144 -11.03 -10.85 8.99
C MET A 144 -9.81 -10.25 9.71
N LEU A 145 -9.37 -9.04 9.35
CA LEU A 145 -8.14 -8.45 9.89
C LEU A 145 -8.20 -8.18 11.39
N ALA A 146 -9.39 -7.87 11.93
CA ALA A 146 -9.57 -7.67 13.37
C ALA A 146 -9.32 -8.96 14.19
N GLU A 147 -9.58 -10.14 13.61
CA GLU A 147 -9.24 -11.42 14.24
C GLU A 147 -7.75 -11.71 14.05
N LEU A 148 -7.24 -11.52 12.84
CA LEU A 148 -5.84 -11.77 12.50
C LEU A 148 -4.85 -10.81 13.17
N SER A 149 -5.33 -9.70 13.74
CA SER A 149 -4.51 -8.79 14.55
C SER A 149 -4.26 -9.30 15.97
N LYS A 150 -4.95 -10.37 16.42
CA LYS A 150 -4.79 -10.96 17.75
C LYS A 150 -3.53 -11.83 17.86
N VAL A 151 -2.39 -11.19 17.64
CA VAL A 151 -1.05 -11.78 17.72
C VAL A 151 -0.37 -11.36 19.01
N LYS A 152 0.60 -12.13 19.52
CA LYS A 152 1.33 -11.75 20.74
C LYS A 152 2.49 -10.79 20.51
N MET A 153 3.04 -10.76 19.30
CA MET A 153 4.16 -9.92 18.92
C MET A 153 3.85 -9.17 17.62
N PRO A 154 4.50 -8.01 17.36
CA PRO A 154 4.36 -7.33 16.09
C PRO A 154 4.55 -8.26 14.90
N SER A 155 3.62 -8.21 13.97
CA SER A 155 3.66 -9.01 12.74
C SER A 155 2.88 -8.32 11.63
N ALA A 156 3.17 -8.70 10.40
CA ALA A 156 2.47 -8.19 9.23
C ALA A 156 2.06 -9.34 8.31
N ALA A 157 0.99 -9.12 7.55
CA ALA A 157 0.53 -10.05 6.53
C ALA A 157 0.14 -9.27 5.27
N LEU A 158 0.66 -9.70 4.12
CA LEU A 158 0.36 -9.15 2.80
C LEU A 158 -0.54 -10.13 2.05
N PHE A 159 -1.81 -9.76 1.89
CA PHE A 159 -2.83 -10.55 1.23
C PHE A 159 -2.95 -10.16 -0.24
N GLU A 160 -2.93 -11.16 -1.12
CA GLU A 160 -3.20 -10.96 -2.54
C GLU A 160 -4.70 -10.74 -2.78
N ALA A 161 -5.04 -9.71 -3.55
CA ALA A 161 -6.38 -9.41 -3.99
C ALA A 161 -6.38 -9.07 -5.50
N PRO A 162 -7.52 -9.13 -6.19
CA PRO A 162 -7.59 -8.72 -7.59
C PRO A 162 -7.09 -7.28 -7.80
N GLY A 163 -5.99 -7.13 -8.53
CA GLY A 163 -5.41 -5.83 -8.90
C GLY A 163 -4.67 -5.06 -7.80
N LYS A 164 -4.49 -5.64 -6.61
CA LYS A 164 -3.80 -5.00 -5.47
C LYS A 164 -3.34 -6.04 -4.44
N SER A 165 -2.61 -5.58 -3.44
CA SER A 165 -2.38 -6.33 -2.21
C SER A 165 -2.96 -5.55 -1.02
N VAL A 166 -3.43 -6.24 0.01
CA VAL A 166 -3.84 -5.65 1.28
C VAL A 166 -2.77 -5.97 2.32
N LEU A 167 -2.13 -4.96 2.88
CA LEU A 167 -1.17 -5.11 3.98
C LEU A 167 -1.88 -4.85 5.30
N MET A 168 -1.83 -5.84 6.19
CA MET A 168 -2.12 -5.67 7.62
C MET A 168 -0.81 -5.57 8.39
N VAL A 169 -0.69 -4.58 9.28
CA VAL A 169 0.40 -4.51 10.27
C VAL A 169 -0.21 -4.48 11.67
N ALA A 170 0.07 -5.48 12.48
CA ALA A 170 -0.43 -5.61 13.85
C ALA A 170 0.70 -5.33 14.86
N ALA A 171 0.39 -4.62 15.95
CA ALA A 171 1.37 -4.32 17.01
C ALA A 171 1.55 -5.44 18.04
N GLY A 172 0.71 -6.48 17.97
CA GLY A 172 0.59 -7.54 18.95
C GLY A 172 -0.14 -7.17 20.23
N GLU A 173 -0.21 -8.14 21.15
CA GLU A 173 -0.94 -8.07 22.41
C GLU A 173 -0.38 -6.97 23.30
N LYS A 174 -1.24 -6.03 23.70
CA LYS A 174 -0.87 -4.93 24.59
C LYS A 174 -1.70 -5.01 25.87
N PRO A 175 -1.08 -5.35 27.01
CA PRO A 175 -1.77 -5.51 28.29
C PRO A 175 -2.06 -4.18 29.01
N THR A 176 -1.69 -3.04 28.41
CA THR A 176 -1.97 -1.68 28.93
C THR A 176 -2.97 -0.97 28.01
N GLY A 177 -3.22 0.34 28.21
CA GLY A 177 -4.19 1.15 27.46
C GLY A 177 -4.09 1.19 25.92
N GLY A 178 -3.22 0.38 25.32
CA GLY A 178 -3.08 0.17 23.89
C GLY A 178 -2.03 1.08 23.25
N TYR A 179 -2.04 1.10 21.92
CA TYR A 179 -1.26 2.04 21.12
C TYR A 179 -2.14 2.62 20.03
N VAL A 180 -1.91 3.88 19.72
CA VAL A 180 -2.34 4.46 18.45
C VAL A 180 -1.28 4.08 17.41
N MET A 181 -1.71 3.39 16.36
CA MET A 181 -0.87 3.09 15.21
C MET A 181 -1.13 4.13 14.12
N SER A 182 -0.07 4.72 13.60
CA SER A 182 -0.14 5.61 12.44
C SER A 182 0.92 5.24 11.41
N LEU A 183 0.60 5.45 10.14
CA LEU A 183 1.61 5.39 9.09
C LEU A 183 2.54 6.61 9.24
N ASP A 184 3.81 6.36 9.55
CA ASP A 184 4.84 7.39 9.72
C ASP A 184 5.36 7.85 8.36
N GLY A 185 5.58 6.90 7.46
CA GLY A 185 6.02 7.18 6.11
C GLY A 185 6.12 5.93 5.25
N VAL A 186 6.27 6.15 3.94
CA VAL A 186 6.54 5.09 2.98
C VAL A 186 7.70 5.51 2.09
N THR A 187 8.66 4.63 1.91
CA THR A 187 9.79 4.83 1.00
C THR A 187 9.76 3.77 -0.08
N TYR A 188 9.88 4.17 -1.34
CA TYR A 188 9.98 3.26 -2.47
C TYR A 188 11.34 3.39 -3.13
N THR A 189 12.12 2.31 -3.15
CA THR A 189 13.45 2.29 -3.73
C THR A 189 13.75 0.92 -4.31
N ASN A 190 14.31 0.88 -5.53
CA ASN A 190 14.74 -0.34 -6.20
C ASN A 190 13.70 -1.48 -6.22
N GLY A 191 12.41 -1.16 -6.38
CA GLY A 191 11.34 -2.16 -6.39
C GLY A 191 10.78 -2.53 -5.00
N THR A 192 11.43 -2.09 -3.93
CA THR A 192 11.02 -2.35 -2.54
C THR A 192 10.28 -1.16 -1.94
N LEU A 193 9.14 -1.45 -1.32
CA LEU A 193 8.30 -0.55 -0.55
C LEU A 193 8.55 -0.78 0.94
N ILE A 194 9.21 0.18 1.58
CA ILE A 194 9.45 0.18 3.03
C ILE A 194 8.34 0.96 3.70
N VAL A 195 7.48 0.27 4.45
CA VAL A 195 6.35 0.83 5.19
C VAL A 195 6.75 1.04 6.64
N LYS A 196 6.75 2.29 7.11
CA LYS A 196 7.09 2.65 8.49
C LYS A 196 5.84 2.96 9.29
N VAL A 197 5.61 2.22 10.35
CA VAL A 197 4.43 2.36 11.21
C VAL A 197 4.86 2.80 12.59
N ARG A 198 4.33 3.93 13.07
CA ARG A 198 4.63 4.45 14.41
C ARG A 198 3.61 3.97 15.42
N LEU A 199 4.12 3.47 16.54
CA LEU A 199 3.37 3.22 17.75
C LEU A 199 3.48 4.43 18.68
N THR A 200 2.34 5.02 19.01
CA THR A 200 2.27 6.12 19.97
C THR A 200 1.42 5.68 21.15
N ASN A 201 1.88 5.99 22.37
CA ASN A 201 1.06 5.77 23.55
C ASN A 201 -0.22 6.61 23.43
N PRO A 202 -1.39 6.07 23.80
CA PRO A 202 -2.61 6.84 23.83
C PRO A 202 -2.52 7.94 24.89
N ALA A 203 -3.17 9.08 24.63
CA ALA A 203 -3.16 10.22 25.53
C ALA A 203 -3.78 9.91 26.91
N ASN A 204 -4.79 9.03 26.93
CA ASN A 204 -5.47 8.55 28.14
C ASN A 204 -5.45 7.02 28.15
N PRO A 205 -4.39 6.37 28.67
CA PRO A 205 -4.34 4.92 28.75
C PRO A 205 -5.40 4.41 29.73
N THR A 206 -6.20 3.43 29.31
CA THR A 206 -7.12 2.70 30.20
C THR A 206 -6.51 1.35 30.54
N ASP A 207 -6.22 1.08 31.81
CA ASP A 207 -5.47 -0.11 32.22
C ASP A 207 -6.26 -1.43 32.17
N THR A 208 -7.49 -1.43 31.65
CA THR A 208 -8.45 -2.52 31.88
C THR A 208 -8.85 -3.33 30.64
N VAL A 209 -8.32 -3.04 29.45
CA VAL A 209 -8.71 -3.77 28.22
C VAL A 209 -7.49 -4.12 27.37
N LEU A 210 -7.28 -5.42 27.15
CA LEU A 210 -6.34 -5.92 26.15
C LEU A 210 -6.71 -5.38 24.77
N SER A 211 -5.73 -4.83 24.06
CA SER A 211 -5.95 -4.27 22.72
C SER A 211 -5.03 -4.91 21.68
N TYR A 212 -5.53 -4.96 20.45
CA TYR A 212 -4.86 -5.54 19.28
C TYR A 212 -4.93 -4.57 18.10
N PRO A 213 -4.32 -3.37 18.21
CA PRO A 213 -4.38 -2.39 17.15
C PRO A 213 -3.66 -2.91 15.91
N TYR A 214 -4.20 -2.54 14.75
CA TYR A 214 -3.60 -2.80 13.45
C TYR A 214 -3.84 -1.62 12.52
N ILE A 215 -3.02 -1.53 11.47
CA ILE A 215 -3.30 -0.69 10.31
C ILE A 215 -3.54 -1.56 9.08
N GLU A 216 -4.33 -1.03 8.16
CA GLU A 216 -4.65 -1.66 6.87
C GLU A 216 -4.26 -0.69 5.74
N LEU A 217 -3.53 -1.21 4.75
CA LEU A 217 -3.12 -0.46 3.55
C LEU A 217 -3.48 -1.25 2.28
N GLY A 218 -3.98 -0.56 1.27
CA GLY A 218 -4.11 -1.09 -0.09
C GLY A 218 -2.90 -0.69 -0.93
N ILE A 219 -2.20 -1.65 -1.50
CA ILE A 219 -1.00 -1.46 -2.34
C ILE A 219 -1.33 -1.89 -3.76
N TYR A 220 -1.31 -0.95 -4.70
CA TYR A 220 -1.64 -1.21 -6.11
C TYR A 220 -0.34 -1.37 -6.91
N GLY A 221 -0.14 -2.57 -7.44
CA GLY A 221 1.13 -3.03 -7.97
C GLY A 221 1.66 -4.25 -7.20
N GLN A 222 2.88 -4.67 -7.51
CA GLN A 222 3.51 -5.84 -6.89
C GLN A 222 4.96 -5.52 -6.46
N PRO A 223 5.17 -4.51 -5.59
CA PRO A 223 6.49 -4.24 -5.05
C PRO A 223 6.90 -5.36 -4.07
N ASP A 224 8.20 -5.49 -3.82
CA ASP A 224 8.64 -6.12 -2.59
C ASP A 224 8.24 -5.23 -1.41
N VAL A 225 7.86 -5.82 -0.27
CA VAL A 225 7.39 -5.06 0.89
C VAL A 225 8.24 -5.40 2.10
N GLU A 226 8.71 -4.35 2.76
CA GLU A 226 9.36 -4.42 4.08
C GLU A 226 8.52 -3.59 5.06
N VAL A 227 8.36 -4.09 6.28
CA VAL A 227 7.60 -3.41 7.32
C VAL A 227 8.51 -3.10 8.49
N GLN A 228 8.53 -1.83 8.88
CA GLN A 228 9.25 -1.35 10.03
C GLN A 228 8.28 -0.76 11.04
N LEU A 229 8.49 -1.07 12.31
CA LEU A 229 7.73 -0.52 13.41
C LEU A 229 8.61 0.43 14.21
N ILE A 230 8.10 1.63 14.44
CA ILE A 230 8.76 2.68 15.21
C ILE A 230 8.06 2.79 16.56
N SER A 231 8.83 2.64 17.63
CA SER A 231 8.35 2.79 19.01
C SER A 231 9.26 3.73 19.79
N GLN A 232 8.76 4.25 20.91
CA GLN A 232 9.58 5.07 21.80
C GLN A 232 10.57 4.19 22.58
N GLY A 233 11.87 4.36 22.32
CA GLY A 233 12.96 3.77 23.07
C GLY A 233 13.52 4.70 24.16
N SER A 234 14.47 4.19 24.94
CA SER A 234 15.11 4.94 26.04
C SER A 234 16.01 6.10 25.58
N SER A 235 16.50 6.05 24.34
CA SER A 235 17.42 7.05 23.75
C SER A 235 16.86 7.74 22.50
N GLY A 236 15.57 7.52 22.20
CA GLY A 236 14.92 8.03 20.99
C GLY A 236 14.04 6.97 20.32
N ASP A 237 13.70 7.19 19.06
CA ASP A 237 12.94 6.24 18.26
C ASP A 237 13.71 4.92 18.12
N LYS A 238 13.03 3.82 18.46
CA LYS A 238 13.48 2.45 18.19
C LYS A 238 12.76 1.94 16.95
N VAL A 239 13.51 1.58 15.93
CA VAL A 239 12.98 1.01 14.67
C VAL A 239 13.27 -0.49 14.66
N GLU A 240 12.23 -1.29 14.45
CA GLU A 240 12.32 -2.75 14.41
C GLU A 240 11.72 -3.29 13.12
N HIS A 241 12.36 -4.30 12.55
CA HIS A 241 11.80 -5.08 11.45
C HIS A 241 10.61 -5.90 11.95
N VAL A 242 9.57 -5.99 11.14
CA VAL A 242 8.37 -6.78 11.42
C VAL A 242 8.28 -7.92 10.42
N SER A 243 8.19 -9.16 10.93
CA SER A 243 8.03 -10.34 10.08
C SER A 243 6.78 -10.23 9.21
N LEU A 244 6.95 -10.52 7.92
CA LEU A 244 5.91 -10.38 6.91
C LEU A 244 5.49 -11.76 6.34
N GLY A 245 4.28 -12.18 6.67
CA GLY A 245 3.61 -13.31 6.01
C GLY A 245 3.05 -12.90 4.65
N ARG A 246 3.16 -13.76 3.63
CA ARG A 246 2.48 -13.58 2.33
C ARG A 246 1.32 -14.55 2.22
N VAL A 247 0.17 -14.06 1.77
CA VAL A 247 -1.09 -14.79 1.79
C VAL A 247 -1.73 -14.75 0.39
N ALA A 248 -1.67 -15.87 -0.32
CA ALA A 248 -2.32 -16.00 -1.61
C ALA A 248 -3.84 -16.05 -1.48
N GLN A 249 -4.55 -15.75 -2.56
CA GLN A 249 -6.01 -15.85 -2.58
C GLN A 249 -6.48 -17.29 -2.27
N GLY A 250 -7.37 -17.43 -1.28
CA GLY A 250 -7.90 -18.73 -0.85
C GLY A 250 -6.99 -19.55 0.06
N GLN A 251 -5.82 -19.03 0.44
CA GLN A 251 -4.91 -19.68 1.39
C GLN A 251 -5.56 -19.79 2.78
N ASN A 252 -5.49 -20.98 3.40
CA ASN A 252 -6.10 -21.27 4.71
C ASN A 252 -5.09 -21.32 5.87
N VAL A 253 -3.82 -20.99 5.61
CA VAL A 253 -2.77 -20.91 6.63
C VAL A 253 -1.94 -19.67 6.38
N ILE A 254 -1.69 -18.87 7.41
CA ILE A 254 -0.82 -17.69 7.37
C ILE A 254 0.35 -17.99 8.29
N MET A 255 1.56 -17.99 7.74
CA MET A 255 2.79 -18.10 8.54
C MET A 255 3.35 -16.70 8.80
N LEU A 256 3.46 -16.33 10.07
CA LEU A 256 3.98 -15.03 10.50
C LEU A 256 5.44 -15.13 10.94
N HIS A 257 5.80 -16.21 11.62
CA HIS A 257 7.18 -16.52 11.96
C HIS A 257 7.45 -18.03 11.81
N PRO A 258 8.62 -18.45 11.29
CA PRO A 258 9.65 -17.60 10.68
C PRO A 258 9.15 -16.88 9.43
N GLU A 259 9.80 -15.77 9.05
CA GLU A 259 9.50 -15.13 7.76
C GLU A 259 10.16 -15.89 6.61
N ARG A 260 9.70 -15.63 5.38
CA ARG A 260 10.34 -16.16 4.18
C ARG A 260 11.79 -15.68 4.13
N GLY A 261 12.72 -16.63 3.94
CA GLY A 261 14.15 -16.37 3.88
C GLY A 261 14.84 -16.29 5.25
N ALA A 262 14.11 -16.45 6.35
CA ALA A 262 14.68 -16.40 7.69
C ALA A 262 15.80 -17.43 7.87
N LEU A 263 16.83 -17.03 8.61
CA LEU A 263 17.90 -17.90 9.06
C LEU A 263 17.44 -18.64 10.33
N LEU A 264 17.22 -19.95 10.24
CA LEU A 264 16.79 -20.76 11.37
C LEU A 264 18.00 -21.28 12.16
N THR A 265 17.79 -21.41 13.47
CA THR A 265 18.73 -22.04 14.40
C THR A 265 18.12 -23.32 14.97
N GLU A 266 18.82 -24.00 15.88
CA GLU A 266 18.39 -25.26 16.48
C GLU A 266 17.05 -25.19 17.22
N ARG A 267 16.56 -24.01 17.57
CA ARG A 267 15.22 -23.81 18.11
C ARG A 267 14.53 -22.66 17.39
N VAL A 268 13.37 -22.94 16.82
CA VAL A 268 12.57 -21.97 16.07
C VAL A 268 11.22 -21.78 16.73
N ARG A 269 10.85 -20.52 16.99
CA ARG A 269 9.47 -20.15 17.32
C ARG A 269 8.67 -20.16 16.03
N ILE A 270 7.51 -20.79 16.04
CA ILE A 270 6.61 -20.83 14.88
C ILE A 270 5.28 -20.21 15.29
N THR A 271 4.81 -19.22 14.51
CA THR A 271 3.56 -18.50 14.77
C THR A 271 2.78 -18.26 13.49
N GLY A 272 1.46 -18.18 13.63
CA GLY A 272 0.59 -17.90 12.50
C GLY A 272 -0.88 -18.10 12.82
N PHE A 273 -1.67 -18.15 11.76
CA PHE A 273 -3.10 -18.44 11.81
C PHE A 273 -3.44 -19.56 10.84
N ALA A 274 -4.41 -20.40 11.17
CA ALA A 274 -4.98 -21.33 10.21
C ALA A 274 -6.49 -21.39 10.35
N ARG A 275 -7.17 -21.51 9.20
CA ARG A 275 -8.60 -21.72 9.07
C ARG A 275 -8.81 -23.13 8.53
N VAL A 276 -8.76 -24.11 9.43
CA VAL A 276 -8.82 -25.54 9.08
C VAL A 276 -10.02 -26.21 9.76
N PRO A 277 -10.76 -27.12 9.08
CA PRO A 277 -11.99 -27.72 9.62
C PRO A 277 -11.81 -28.43 10.96
N ASP A 278 -10.79 -29.29 11.07
CA ASP A 278 -10.55 -30.09 12.27
C ASP A 278 -9.74 -29.34 13.34
N GLY A 279 -9.35 -28.09 13.08
CA GLY A 279 -8.46 -27.34 13.96
C GLY A 279 -7.03 -27.89 14.02
N THR A 280 -6.66 -28.82 13.14
CA THR A 280 -5.36 -29.50 13.18
C THR A 280 -4.69 -29.57 11.83
N PHE A 281 -3.37 -29.50 11.84
CA PHE A 281 -2.51 -29.63 10.67
C PHE A 281 -1.09 -30.02 11.09
N THR A 282 -0.22 -30.32 10.13
CA THR A 282 1.18 -30.69 10.38
C THR A 282 2.13 -29.59 9.88
N ILE A 283 3.15 -29.28 10.68
CA ILE A 283 4.31 -28.50 10.24
C ILE A 283 5.54 -29.40 10.24
N GLU A 284 6.31 -29.34 9.16
CA GLU A 284 7.63 -29.93 9.03
C GLU A 284 8.64 -28.83 8.69
N VAL A 285 9.78 -28.82 9.37
CA VAL A 285 10.95 -28.07 8.94
C VAL A 285 11.89 -29.06 8.28
N GLN A 286 12.27 -28.79 7.04
CA GLN A 286 13.02 -29.70 6.19
C GLN A 286 14.26 -28.99 5.63
N ASP A 287 15.32 -29.75 5.38
CA ASP A 287 16.37 -29.37 4.44
C ASP A 287 16.30 -30.24 3.18
N ALA A 288 17.34 -30.21 2.34
CA ALA A 288 17.37 -30.99 1.11
C ALA A 288 17.28 -32.52 1.31
N ASN A 289 17.64 -33.03 2.49
CA ASN A 289 17.85 -34.46 2.74
C ASN A 289 16.96 -35.01 3.87
N TYR A 290 16.56 -34.18 4.83
CA TYR A 290 15.97 -34.61 6.09
C TYR A 290 14.82 -33.70 6.55
N ILE A 291 13.87 -34.31 7.26
CA ILE A 291 12.94 -33.58 8.12
C ILE A 291 13.69 -33.28 9.43
N LEU A 292 14.00 -32.01 9.66
CA LEU A 292 14.73 -31.54 10.84
C LEU A 292 13.85 -31.42 12.08
N GLY A 293 12.56 -31.19 11.88
CA GLY A 293 11.57 -31.13 12.95
C GLY A 293 10.16 -31.32 12.39
N LYS A 294 9.28 -31.91 13.19
CA LYS A 294 7.89 -32.20 12.81
C LYS A 294 6.96 -32.06 13.99
N LYS A 295 5.79 -31.44 13.78
CA LYS A 295 4.76 -31.32 14.81
C LYS A 295 3.36 -31.29 14.23
N THR A 296 2.44 -32.00 14.87
CA THR A 296 1.00 -31.78 14.69
C THR A 296 0.57 -30.62 15.56
N VAL A 297 -0.05 -29.61 14.95
CA VAL A 297 -0.41 -28.34 15.57
C VAL A 297 -1.93 -28.29 15.75
N ASN A 298 -2.37 -27.75 16.87
CA ASN A 298 -3.77 -27.40 17.12
C ASN A 298 -3.89 -25.88 17.11
N VAL A 299 -4.93 -25.35 16.48
CA VAL A 299 -5.26 -23.92 16.52
C VAL A 299 -6.26 -23.59 17.62
N THR A 300 -6.34 -22.31 18.00
CA THR A 300 -7.29 -21.82 19.02
C THR A 300 -8.75 -21.92 18.56
N GLU A 301 -9.02 -21.68 17.28
CA GLU A 301 -10.35 -21.71 16.66
C GLU A 301 -10.35 -22.58 15.41
N ARG A 302 -11.50 -23.15 15.05
CA ARG A 302 -11.66 -24.00 13.85
C ARG A 302 -12.35 -23.22 12.73
N ALA A 303 -12.23 -23.71 11.49
CA ALA A 303 -13.00 -23.14 10.39
C ALA A 303 -14.51 -23.13 10.74
N PRO A 304 -15.26 -22.06 10.41
CA PRO A 304 -14.91 -21.00 9.45
C PRO A 304 -13.98 -19.90 9.99
N ASP A 305 -13.68 -19.88 11.29
CA ASP A 305 -12.87 -18.86 11.92
C ASP A 305 -11.36 -19.14 11.77
N TRP A 306 -10.55 -18.09 11.92
CA TRP A 306 -9.10 -18.18 11.92
C TRP A 306 -8.60 -18.45 13.34
N GLY A 307 -7.96 -19.59 13.55
CA GLY A 307 -7.34 -19.92 14.82
C GLY A 307 -5.85 -19.61 14.83
N TYR A 308 -5.40 -18.97 15.91
CA TYR A 308 -3.97 -18.69 16.14
C TYR A 308 -3.23 -19.97 16.55
N PHE A 309 -1.95 -20.07 16.19
CA PHE A 309 -1.05 -21.09 16.72
C PHE A 309 0.31 -20.50 17.07
N GLU A 310 0.92 -21.06 18.09
CA GLU A 310 2.26 -20.68 18.53
C GLU A 310 2.93 -21.84 19.26
N PHE A 311 4.18 -22.13 18.91
CA PHE A 311 5.01 -23.08 19.63
C PHE A 311 6.49 -22.94 19.29
N ASP A 312 7.37 -23.48 20.14
CA ASP A 312 8.76 -23.74 19.78
C ASP A 312 8.91 -25.14 19.18
N MET A 313 9.78 -25.26 18.18
CA MET A 313 10.24 -26.51 17.60
C MET A 313 11.76 -26.58 17.73
N ASP A 314 12.24 -27.64 18.40
CA ASP A 314 13.66 -27.98 18.39
C ASP A 314 13.96 -28.74 17.08
N LEU A 315 15.05 -28.37 16.43
CA LEU A 315 15.50 -28.90 15.14
C LEU A 315 16.78 -29.70 15.33
N ILE A 316 16.89 -30.84 14.65
CA ILE A 316 18.21 -31.46 14.45
C ILE A 316 19.06 -30.59 13.52
N SER A 317 20.39 -30.75 13.59
CA SER A 317 21.31 -29.98 12.74
C SER A 317 20.99 -30.16 11.24
N ALA A 318 20.90 -29.04 10.54
CA ALA A 318 20.76 -29.03 9.08
C ALA A 318 22.03 -29.56 8.39
N SER A 319 21.83 -30.28 7.30
CA SER A 319 22.87 -30.78 6.38
C SER A 319 23.05 -29.91 5.14
N SER A 320 22.15 -28.94 4.92
CA SER A 320 22.16 -27.99 3.81
C SER A 320 21.89 -26.57 4.32
N ALA A 321 22.40 -25.56 3.60
CA ALA A 321 22.13 -24.16 3.90
C ALA A 321 20.69 -23.72 3.53
N ASN A 322 20.00 -24.50 2.68
CA ASN A 322 18.64 -24.19 2.24
C ASN A 322 17.64 -25.14 2.89
N GLY A 323 16.50 -24.58 3.31
CA GLY A 323 15.42 -25.33 3.93
C GLY A 323 14.05 -24.83 3.56
N LEU A 324 13.05 -25.59 4.00
CA LEU A 324 11.63 -25.28 3.84
C LEU A 324 10.91 -25.50 5.16
N VAL A 325 10.02 -24.58 5.53
CA VAL A 325 8.92 -24.88 6.44
C VAL A 325 7.73 -25.29 5.58
N VAL A 326 7.26 -26.53 5.75
CA VAL A 326 6.14 -27.10 5.01
C VAL A 326 4.98 -27.28 5.97
N ILE A 327 3.86 -26.64 5.66
CA ILE A 327 2.62 -26.75 6.43
C ILE A 327 1.58 -27.44 5.56
N TYR A 328 0.92 -28.48 6.08
CA TYR A 328 -0.07 -29.23 5.31
C TYR A 328 -1.09 -29.94 6.20
N ARG A 329 -2.25 -30.29 5.63
CA ARG A 329 -3.17 -31.30 6.18
C ARG A 329 -3.05 -32.61 5.43
N THR A 330 -3.48 -33.70 6.05
CA THR A 330 -3.53 -35.02 5.41
C THR A 330 -4.97 -35.45 5.23
N GLU A 331 -5.40 -35.66 3.99
CA GLU A 331 -6.72 -36.19 3.66
C GLU A 331 -6.56 -37.40 2.73
N GLY A 332 -7.16 -38.54 3.08
CA GLY A 332 -7.04 -39.77 2.28
C GLY A 332 -5.60 -40.24 2.06
N GLY A 333 -4.69 -39.94 2.99
CA GLY A 333 -3.26 -40.25 2.88
C GLY A 333 -2.45 -39.30 1.99
N ARG A 334 -3.05 -38.23 1.47
CA ARG A 334 -2.39 -37.21 0.64
C ARG A 334 -2.27 -35.89 1.38
N ARG A 335 -1.20 -35.15 1.10
CA ARG A 335 -1.05 -33.77 1.56
C ARG A 335 -2.03 -32.88 0.80
N VAL A 336 -2.72 -32.01 1.52
CA VAL A 336 -3.63 -30.98 1.00
C VAL A 336 -3.37 -29.66 1.73
N GLU A 337 -3.76 -28.55 1.11
CA GLU A 337 -3.58 -27.19 1.66
C GLU A 337 -2.13 -26.89 2.06
N GLU A 338 -1.21 -27.24 1.16
CA GLU A 338 0.22 -27.14 1.40
C GLU A 338 0.71 -25.69 1.25
N LEU A 339 1.29 -25.15 2.33
CA LEU A 339 2.05 -23.89 2.32
C LEU A 339 3.53 -24.21 2.49
N ILE A 340 4.34 -23.70 1.57
CA ILE A 340 5.79 -23.84 1.60
C ILE A 340 6.42 -22.48 1.83
N VAL A 341 7.23 -22.37 2.89
CA VAL A 341 7.98 -21.17 3.20
C VAL A 341 9.48 -21.46 3.15
N PRO A 342 10.20 -20.91 2.15
CA PRO A 342 11.64 -21.02 2.08
C PRO A 342 12.33 -20.38 3.29
N VAL A 343 13.35 -21.05 3.81
CA VAL A 343 14.20 -20.60 4.92
C VAL A 343 15.65 -20.99 4.64
N SER A 344 16.57 -20.49 5.46
CA SER A 344 17.98 -20.84 5.39
C SER A 344 18.50 -21.34 6.74
N PHE A 345 19.65 -22.01 6.72
CA PHE A 345 20.37 -22.44 7.91
C PHE A 345 21.78 -21.90 7.87
N GLY A 346 22.33 -21.56 9.04
CA GLY A 346 23.72 -21.16 9.15
C GLY A 346 24.61 -22.34 8.74
N GLY A 347 25.47 -22.14 7.73
CA GLY A 347 26.52 -23.10 7.43
C GLY A 347 27.41 -23.30 8.66
N LYS A 348 27.75 -24.55 8.98
CA LYS A 348 28.87 -24.81 9.89
C LYS A 348 30.19 -24.58 9.19
#